data_AF-V4QXB1-F1
#
_entry.id   AF-V4QXB1-F1
#
_cell.length_a   1.000
_cell.length_b   1.000
_cell.length_c   1.000
_cell.angle_alpha   90.00
_cell.angle_beta   90.00
_cell.angle_gamma   90.00
#
_symmetry.space_group_name_H-M   'P 1'
#
loop_
_entity.id
_entity.type
_entity.pdbx_description
1 polymer ?
#
loop_
_entity_poly.entity_id
_entity_poly.type
_entity_poly.pdbx_seq_one_letter_code
_entity_poly.pdbx_strand_id
1 'polypeptide(L)'
;MTYQTRTTMSVPSSPSVRQNSGFAAHTTSQDLTEIERQILASLQQIRFGSLEIIIHDSRVVQIERSEKLRFDAKGKPLNESLS
;
A
#
# COMPACT_ATOMS: atom_id res chain seq x y z
N MET A 1 25.56 71.87 -1.78
CA MET A 1 25.60 70.60 -2.54
C MET A 1 24.89 69.54 -1.71
N THR A 2 23.72 69.13 -2.16
CA THR A 2 22.86 68.10 -1.54
C THR A 2 23.48 66.73 -1.68
N TYR A 3 23.58 65.93 -0.61
CA TYR A 3 23.53 64.47 -0.72
C TYR A 3 22.80 63.87 0.48
N GLN A 4 21.63 63.29 0.19
CA GLN A 4 20.93 62.36 1.07
C GLN A 4 21.47 60.95 0.81
N THR A 5 21.70 60.14 1.83
CA THR A 5 21.78 58.67 1.68
C THR A 5 20.97 58.00 2.77
N ARG A 6 19.77 57.60 2.38
CA ARG A 6 18.86 56.69 3.10
C ARG A 6 19.39 55.27 2.91
N THR A 7 19.98 54.67 3.94
CA THR A 7 20.38 53.25 3.91
C THR A 7 19.29 52.40 4.56
N THR A 8 18.73 51.50 3.78
CA THR A 8 17.66 50.58 4.12
C THR A 8 18.19 49.31 4.80
N MET A 9 17.54 48.94 5.92
CA MET A 9 17.10 47.58 6.32
C MET A 9 18.06 46.38 6.15
N SER A 10 18.23 45.58 7.21
CA SER A 10 18.22 44.10 7.15
C SER A 10 18.22 43.47 8.55
N VAL A 11 17.06 42.99 8.99
CA VAL A 11 16.93 41.99 10.07
C VAL A 11 17.08 40.61 9.45
N PRO A 12 17.95 39.75 10.00
CA PRO A 12 17.70 38.32 10.01
C PRO A 12 17.80 37.87 11.47
N SER A 13 16.87 37.13 12.04
CA SER A 13 16.67 35.73 11.68
C SER A 13 15.57 35.18 12.60
N SER A 14 14.43 34.80 12.02
CA SER A 14 13.46 33.96 12.74
C SER A 14 14.01 32.53 12.81
N PRO A 15 14.05 31.88 13.98
CA PRO A 15 14.51 30.50 14.06
C PRO A 15 13.50 29.59 13.35
N SER A 16 13.98 28.81 12.39
CA SER A 16 13.19 27.84 11.65
C SER A 16 12.61 26.79 12.61
N VAL A 17 11.29 26.82 12.76
CA VAL A 17 10.52 25.74 13.39
C VAL A 17 10.73 24.47 12.56
N ARG A 18 11.47 23.52 13.12
CA ARG A 18 11.67 22.17 12.57
C ARG A 18 10.31 21.45 12.59
N GLN A 19 9.59 21.47 11.48
CA GLN A 19 8.37 20.68 11.32
C GLN A 19 8.77 19.22 11.17
N ASN A 20 8.54 18.44 12.21
CA ASN A 20 8.71 16.99 12.17
C ASN A 20 7.50 16.37 11.45
N SER A 21 7.53 16.39 10.12
CA SER A 21 6.58 15.67 9.26
C SER A 21 7.23 14.40 8.74
N GLY A 22 6.97 13.27 9.40
CA GLY A 22 7.66 12.03 9.05
C GLY A 22 7.00 10.71 9.44
N PHE A 23 5.69 10.71 9.76
CA PHE A 23 4.87 9.48 9.76
C PHE A 23 3.49 9.80 9.19
N ALA A 24 3.47 10.49 8.04
CA ALA A 24 2.26 10.56 7.25
C ALA A 24 1.99 9.13 6.74
N ALA A 25 0.87 8.56 7.20
CA ALA A 25 0.31 7.35 6.64
C ALA A 25 0.37 7.44 5.12
N HIS A 26 1.09 6.51 4.50
CA HIS A 26 1.01 6.26 3.07
C HIS A 26 -0.37 5.64 2.82
N THR A 27 -1.44 6.43 2.94
CA THR A 27 -2.68 6.13 2.23
C THR A 27 -2.44 6.51 0.78
N THR A 28 -1.51 5.80 0.15
CA THR A 28 -1.28 5.90 -1.27
C THR A 28 -2.50 5.28 -1.92
N SER A 29 -3.33 6.12 -2.54
CA SER A 29 -4.14 5.73 -3.70
C SER A 29 -3.18 5.32 -4.80
N GLN A 30 -2.49 4.19 -4.61
CA GLN A 30 -1.53 3.64 -5.56
C GLN A 30 -2.28 2.68 -6.45
N ASP A 31 -2.22 2.95 -7.75
CA ASP A 31 -2.67 2.01 -8.77
C ASP A 31 -1.96 0.69 -8.51
N LEU A 32 -2.76 -0.30 -8.08
CA LEU A 32 -2.26 -1.66 -7.90
C LEU A 32 -1.68 -2.12 -9.24
N THR A 33 -0.53 -2.74 -9.20
CA THR A 33 -0.01 -3.49 -10.33
C THR A 33 -0.96 -4.65 -10.66
N GLU A 34 -0.88 -5.17 -11.90
CA GLU A 34 -1.72 -6.29 -12.30
C GLU A 34 -1.52 -7.52 -11.41
N ILE A 35 -0.28 -7.75 -10.98
CA ILE A 35 0.08 -8.84 -10.07
C ILE A 35 -0.57 -8.66 -8.70
N GLU A 36 -0.56 -7.44 -8.14
CA GLU A 36 -1.21 -7.16 -6.86
C GLU A 36 -2.73 -7.36 -6.95
N ARG A 37 -3.37 -6.94 -8.05
CA ARG A 37 -4.78 -7.25 -8.30
C ARG A 37 -5.04 -8.75 -8.35
N GLN A 38 -4.20 -9.51 -9.05
CA GLN A 38 -4.34 -10.95 -9.17
C GLN A 38 -4.18 -11.66 -7.83
N ILE A 39 -3.21 -11.23 -7.02
CA ILE A 39 -3.00 -11.74 -5.65
C ILE A 39 -4.25 -11.46 -4.80
N LEU A 40 -4.75 -10.23 -4.80
CA LEU A 40 -5.94 -9.86 -4.03
C LEU A 40 -7.17 -10.65 -4.46
N ALA A 41 -7.41 -10.77 -5.77
CA ALA A 41 -8.51 -11.57 -6.30
C ALA A 41 -8.39 -13.05 -5.87
N SER A 42 -7.17 -13.61 -5.93
CA SER A 42 -6.92 -14.99 -5.53
C SER A 42 -7.16 -15.20 -4.03
N LEU A 43 -6.69 -14.28 -3.18
CA LEU A 43 -6.94 -14.30 -1.74
C LEU A 43 -8.44 -14.21 -1.41
N GLN A 44 -9.18 -13.34 -2.07
CA GLN A 44 -10.62 -13.19 -1.84
C GLN A 44 -11.40 -14.46 -2.14
N GLN A 45 -10.98 -15.21 -3.16
CA GLN A 45 -11.63 -16.46 -3.55
C GLN A 45 -11.31 -17.63 -2.63
N ILE A 46 -10.18 -17.63 -1.92
CA ILE A 46 -9.81 -18.70 -1.00
C ILE A 46 -10.70 -18.61 0.25
N ARG A 47 -11.48 -19.65 0.52
CA ARG A 47 -12.26 -19.76 1.77
C ARG A 47 -11.50 -20.56 2.82
N PHE A 48 -10.90 -21.67 2.41
CA PHE A 48 -10.16 -22.58 3.29
C PHE A 48 -8.88 -23.04 2.59
N GLY A 49 -7.79 -22.29 2.75
CA GLY A 49 -6.58 -22.58 2.00
C GLY A 49 -5.45 -21.60 2.30
N SER A 50 -4.46 -21.62 1.43
CA SER A 50 -3.27 -20.77 1.49
C SER A 50 -2.91 -20.26 0.09
N LEU A 51 -2.36 -19.05 0.04
CA LEU A 51 -1.72 -18.50 -1.14
C LEU A 51 -0.23 -18.34 -0.82
N GLU A 52 0.63 -18.93 -1.64
CA GLU A 52 2.08 -18.83 -1.53
C GLU A 52 2.62 -18.02 -2.71
N ILE A 53 3.51 -17.07 -2.42
CA ILE A 53 4.09 -16.17 -3.43
C ILE A 53 5.61 -16.23 -3.29
N ILE A 54 6.28 -16.56 -4.38
CA ILE A 54 7.74 -16.64 -4.43
C ILE A 54 8.27 -15.43 -5.20
N ILE A 55 9.18 -14.71 -4.56
CA ILE A 55 9.80 -13.50 -5.10
C ILE A 55 11.30 -13.73 -5.24
N HIS A 56 11.82 -13.48 -6.45
CA HIS A 56 13.24 -13.44 -6.73
C HIS A 56 13.57 -12.12 -7.45
N ASP A 57 14.66 -11.47 -7.06
CA ASP A 57 15.12 -10.21 -7.67
C ASP A 57 14.02 -9.13 -7.76
N SER A 58 13.29 -8.93 -6.66
CA SER A 58 12.15 -8.00 -6.58
C SER A 58 11.01 -8.27 -7.59
N ARG A 59 10.97 -9.46 -8.20
CA ARG A 59 9.94 -9.89 -9.14
C ARG A 59 9.24 -11.14 -8.64
N VAL A 60 7.91 -11.15 -8.76
CA VAL A 60 7.12 -12.37 -8.51
C VAL A 60 7.43 -13.37 -9.60
N VAL A 61 7.91 -14.55 -9.21
CA VAL A 61 8.27 -15.63 -10.13
C VAL A 61 7.26 -16.78 -10.08
N GLN A 62 6.56 -16.94 -8.97
CA GLN A 62 5.57 -18.00 -8.78
C GLN A 62 4.48 -17.54 -7.82
N ILE A 63 3.25 -17.94 -8.12
CA ILE A 63 2.09 -17.79 -7.26
C ILE A 63 1.40 -19.16 -7.23
N GLU A 64 1.27 -19.74 -6.04
CA GLU A 64 0.61 -21.02 -5.83
C GLU A 64 -0.61 -20.84 -4.92
N ARG A 65 -1.73 -21.46 -5.30
CA ARG A 65 -2.98 -21.46 -4.53
C ARG A 65 -3.33 -22.88 -4.15
N SER A 66 -3.44 -23.13 -2.86
CA SER A 66 -3.93 -24.39 -2.33
C SER A 66 -5.26 -24.15 -1.61
N GLU A 67 -6.33 -24.83 -2.04
CA GLU A 67 -7.64 -24.73 -1.41
C GLU A 67 -8.20 -26.10 -1.07
N LYS A 68 -8.73 -26.24 0.16
CA LYS A 68 -9.38 -27.44 0.65
C LYS A 68 -10.89 -27.32 0.45
N LEU A 69 -11.39 -27.96 -0.60
CA LEU A 69 -12.82 -28.12 -0.83
C LEU A 69 -13.40 -29.03 0.27
N ARG A 70 -14.32 -28.48 1.06
CA ARG A 70 -15.12 -29.26 2.01
C ARG A 70 -16.55 -29.35 1.49
N PHE A 71 -17.12 -30.55 1.55
CA PHE A 71 -18.49 -30.82 1.14
C PHE A 71 -19.36 -30.97 2.39
N ASP A 72 -20.58 -30.45 2.33
CA ASP A 72 -21.60 -30.65 3.34
C ASP A 72 -22.12 -32.11 3.31
N ALA A 73 -22.88 -32.51 4.32
CA ALA A 73 -23.55 -33.80 4.41
C ALA A 73 -24.45 -34.12 3.20
N LYS A 74 -24.87 -33.09 2.45
CA LYS A 74 -25.62 -33.23 1.19
C LYS A 74 -24.76 -33.26 -0.08
N GLY A 75 -23.43 -33.32 0.05
CA GLY A 75 -22.49 -33.35 -1.08
C GLY A 75 -22.28 -32.00 -1.78
N LYS A 76 -22.91 -30.93 -1.31
CA LYS A 76 -22.70 -29.57 -1.83
C LYS A 76 -21.38 -29.01 -1.27
N PRO A 77 -20.51 -28.40 -2.08
CA PRO A 77 -19.33 -27.75 -1.54
C PRO A 77 -19.76 -26.59 -0.62
N LEU A 78 -19.22 -26.56 0.60
CA LEU A 78 -19.60 -25.59 1.65
C LEU A 78 -19.27 -24.13 1.26
N ASN A 79 -18.45 -23.91 0.23
CA ASN A 79 -18.16 -22.58 -0.29
C ASN A 79 -19.37 -21.88 -0.92
N GLU A 80 -20.39 -22.64 -1.35
CA GLU A 80 -21.62 -22.10 -1.97
C GLU A 80 -22.80 -21.97 -0.99
N SER A 81 -22.68 -22.44 0.24
CA SER A 81 -23.79 -22.44 1.20
C SER A 81 -23.85 -21.15 2.06
N LEU A 82 -22.90 -20.23 1.88
CA LEU A 82 -22.76 -18.99 2.66
C LEU A 82 -22.90 -17.70 1.82
N SER A 83 -23.33 -17.83 0.55
CA SER A 83 -23.68 -16.71 -0.35
C SER A 83 -25.18 -16.76 -0.65
#